data_AF-A0A379SKJ6-F1
#
_entry.id   AF-A0A379SKJ6-F1
#
_cell.length_a   1.000
_cell.length_b   1.000
_cell.length_c   1.000
_cell.angle_alpha   90.00
_cell.angle_beta   90.00
_cell.angle_gamma   90.00
#
_symmetry.space_group_name_H-M   'P 1'
#
loop_
_entity.id
_entity.type
_entity.pdbx_description
1 polymer ?
#
loop_
_entity_poly.entity_id
_entity_poly.type
_entity_poly.pdbx_seq_one_letter_code
_entity_poly.pdbx_strand_id
1 'polypeptide(L)' 'MKETLRITNLGALKVGDEVNVERAAKFSDEIGGHLMSGHIITTAEITKILTSENNHQVWV' A
#
# COMPACT_ATOMS: atom_id res chain seq x y z
N MET A 1 -16.93 -5.64 2.84
CA MET A 1 -16.60 -4.43 3.63
C MET A 1 -16.02 -4.75 5.00
N LYS A 2 -16.68 -5.55 5.86
CA LYS A 2 -16.14 -5.88 7.21
C LYS A 2 -14.72 -6.44 7.17
N GLU A 3 -14.44 -7.36 6.24
CA GLU A 3 -13.12 -7.97 6.12
C GLU A 3 -12.04 -6.98 5.69
N THR A 4 -12.31 -6.17 4.66
CA THR A 4 -11.41 -5.09 4.21
C THR A 4 -11.05 -4.16 5.37
N LEU A 5 -12.03 -3.70 6.15
CA LEU A 5 -11.75 -2.82 7.30
C LEU A 5 -11.01 -3.54 8.44
N ARG A 6 -11.15 -4.86 8.55
CA ARG A 6 -10.49 -5.68 9.58
C ARG A 6 -9.01 -5.93 9.27
N ILE A 7 -8.65 -6.13 8.01
CA ILE A 7 -7.30 -6.56 7.60
C ILE A 7 -6.46 -5.44 6.95
N THR A 8 -7.00 -4.23 6.86
CA THR A 8 -6.31 -3.05 6.30
C THR A 8 -6.31 -1.91 7.30
N ASN A 9 -5.53 -0.88 7.02
CA ASN A 9 -5.54 0.37 7.79
C ASN A 9 -6.69 1.32 7.43
N LEU A 10 -7.56 0.97 6.46
CA LEU A 10 -8.60 1.88 5.96
C LEU A 10 -9.60 2.33 7.03
N GLY A 11 -9.82 1.51 8.07
CA GLY A 11 -10.70 1.87 9.20
C GLY A 11 -10.14 2.96 10.12
N ALA A 12 -8.85 3.26 10.04
CA ALA A 12 -8.18 4.28 10.85
C ALA A 12 -8.09 5.65 10.15
N LEU A 13 -8.37 5.70 8.85
CA LEU A 13 -8.25 6.92 8.05
C LEU A 13 -9.25 7.99 8.47
N LYS A 14 -8.81 9.24 8.40
CA LYS A 14 -9.59 10.45 8.67
C LYS A 14 -9.59 11.36 7.44
N VAL A 15 -10.50 12.32 7.43
CA VAL A 15 -10.54 13.35 6.39
C VAL A 15 -9.24 14.14 6.41
N GLY A 16 -8.55 14.17 5.27
CA GLY A 16 -7.25 14.83 5.11
C GLY A 16 -6.05 13.88 5.08
N ASP A 17 -6.23 12.60 5.44
CA ASP A 17 -5.14 11.62 5.35
C ASP A 17 -4.79 11.31 3.89
N GLU A 18 -3.50 11.15 3.61
CA GLU A 18 -3.00 10.77 2.29
C GLU A 18 -3.05 9.25 2.08
N VAL A 19 -3.38 8.84 0.85
CA VAL A 19 -3.44 7.44 0.45
C VAL A 19 -2.84 7.24 -0.94
N ASN A 20 -2.28 6.06 -1.16
CA ASN A 20 -1.84 5.66 -2.50
C ASN A 20 -3.05 5.28 -3.35
N VAL A 21 -3.08 5.76 -4.60
CA VAL A 21 -4.12 5.42 -5.57
C VAL A 21 -3.47 4.98 -6.87
N GLU A 22 -3.86 3.79 -7.34
CA GLU A 22 -3.45 3.26 -8.63
C GLU A 22 -4.69 2.81 -9.41
N ARG A 23 -4.73 3.09 -10.71
CA ARG A 23 -5.85 2.66 -11.56
C ARG A 23 -5.71 1.18 -11.86
N ALA A 24 -6.84 0.49 -11.98
CA ALA A 24 -6.85 -0.88 -12.49
C ALA A 24 -6.20 -0.92 -13.88
N ALA A 25 -5.21 -1.80 -14.05
CA ALA A 25 -4.55 -2.01 -15.33
C ALA A 25 -5.55 -2.53 -16.38
N LYS A 26 -5.42 -2.04 -17.61
CA LYS A 26 -6.17 -2.52 -18.77
C LYS A 26 -5.43 -3.65 -19.45
N PHE A 27 -6.13 -4.34 -20.34
CA PHE A 27 -5.50 -5.29 -21.23
C PHE A 27 -4.46 -4.57 -22.10
N SER A 28 -3.26 -5.17 -22.20
CA SER A 28 -2.09 -4.61 -22.89
C SER A 28 -1.41 -3.40 -22.22
N ASP A 29 -1.81 -3.01 -21.01
CA ASP A 29 -1.01 -2.04 -20.24
C ASP A 29 0.33 -2.68 -19.83
N GLU A 30 1.38 -1.85 -19.79
CA GLU A 30 2.69 -2.26 -19.31
C GLU A 30 2.67 -2.46 -17.78
N ILE A 31 3.28 -3.55 -17.32
CA ILE A 31 3.46 -3.83 -15.89
C ILE A 31 4.95 -3.67 -15.58
N GLY A 32 5.33 -2.49 -15.10
CA GLY A 32 6.73 -2.21 -14.72
C GLY A 32 7.18 -2.90 -13.42
N GLY A 33 6.22 -3.33 -12.59
CA GLY A 33 6.46 -4.08 -11.35
C GLY A 33 6.06 -5.55 -11.48
N HIS A 34 5.09 -5.97 -10.68
CA HIS A 34 4.50 -7.30 -10.76
C HIS A 34 2.97 -7.22 -10.74
N LEU A 35 2.32 -8.33 -11.10
CA LEU A 35 0.86 -8.43 -11.05
C LEU A 35 0.36 -8.23 -9.62
N MET A 36 -0.62 -7.35 -9.48
CA MET A 36 -1.28 -7.04 -8.22
C MET A 36 -2.78 -7.21 -8.33
N SER A 37 -3.37 -7.95 -7.39
CA SER A 37 -4.81 -8.20 -7.36
C SER A 37 -5.59 -7.22 -6.50
N GLY A 38 -4.91 -6.41 -5.68
CA GLY A 38 -5.51 -5.54 -4.66
C GLY A 38 -6.09 -6.27 -3.44
N HIS A 39 -5.93 -7.60 -3.34
CA HIS A 39 -6.39 -8.37 -2.18
C HIS A 39 -5.36 -8.33 -1.06
N ILE A 40 -5.66 -7.58 0.00
CA ILE A 40 -4.82 -7.51 1.20
C ILE A 40 -5.01 -8.76 2.05
N ILE A 41 -3.92 -9.24 2.66
CA ILE A 41 -3.92 -10.43 3.54
C ILE A 41 -3.62 -10.03 4.99
N THR A 42 -2.76 -9.02 5.20
CA THR A 42 -2.39 -8.52 6.53
C THR A 42 -1.84 -7.09 6.45
N THR A 43 -1.76 -6.44 7.60
CA THR A 43 -0.93 -5.24 7.82
C THR A 43 0.44 -5.63 8.36
N ALA A 44 1.43 -4.75 8.19
CA ALA A 44 2.76 -4.87 8.80
C ALA A 44 3.10 -3.57 9.56
N GLU A 45 3.89 -3.68 10.62
CA GLU A 45 4.31 -2.54 11.44
C GLU A 45 5.70 -2.09 10.97
N ILE A 46 5.85 -0.81 10.63
CA ILE A 46 7.18 -0.26 10.32
C ILE A 46 7.98 -0.14 11.62
N THR A 47 9.07 -0.89 11.71
CA THR A 47 9.93 -0.94 12.91
C THR A 47 11.11 0.01 12.83
N LYS A 48 11.55 0.37 11.62
CA LYS A 48 12.70 1.28 11.41
C LYS A 48 12.69 1.90 10.02
N ILE A 49 13.08 3.18 9.94
CA ILE A 49 13.33 3.87 8.67
C ILE A 49 14.75 4.45 8.69
N LEU A 50 15.53 4.17 7.65
CA LEU A 50 16.83 4.79 7.41
C LEU A 50 16.75 5.65 6.15
N THR A 51 17.01 6.95 6.29
CA THR A 51 16.96 7.91 5.18
C THR A 51 18.37 8.22 4.69
N SER A 52 18.57 8.14 3.38
CA SER A 52 19.74 8.67 2.69
C SER A 52 19.31 9.75 1.70
N GLU A 53 20.26 10.36 0.99
CA GLU A 53 20.00 11.48 0.07
C GLU A 53 18.88 11.18 -0.94
N ASN A 54 18.83 9.97 -1.50
CA ASN A 54 17.91 9.60 -2.58
C ASN A 54 17.09 8.34 -2.27
N ASN A 55 17.05 7.88 -1.01
CA ASN A 55 16.39 6.62 -0.69
C ASN A 55 15.88 6.55 0.76
N HIS A 56 14.86 5.72 0.96
CA HIS A 56 14.40 5.28 2.28
C HIS A 56 14.48 3.75 2.35
N GLN A 57 15.21 3.23 3.34
CA GLN A 57 15.16 1.81 3.69
C GLN A 57 14.15 1.65 4.84
N VAL A 58 13.08 0.90 4.58
CA VAL A 58 11.98 0.68 5.53
C VAL A 58 12.02 -0.77 5.98
N TRP A 59 12.06 -0.98 7.30
CA TRP A 59 11.98 -2.29 7.94
C TRP A 59 10.56 -2.50 8.47
N VAL A 60 9.96 -3.64 8.14
CA VAL A 60 8.59 -4.04 8.49
C VAL A 60 8.56 -5.40 9.17
#